data_AF-A0AAP0JSW3-F1
#
_entry.id   AF-A0AAP0JSW3-F1
#
_cell.length_a   1.000
_cell.length_b   1.000
_cell.length_c   1.000
_cell.angle_alpha   90.00
_cell.angle_beta   90.00
_cell.angle_gamma   90.00
#
_symmetry.space_group_name_H-M   'P 1'
#
loop_
_entity.id
_entity.type
_entity.pdbx_description
1 polymer ?
#
loop_
_entity_poly.entity_id
_entity_poly.type
_entity_poly.pdbx_seq_one_letter_code
_entity_poly.pdbx_strand_id
1 'polypeptide(L)'
;MDLNQPPGENYANPKTCLFHVLFKAGALAFYILSALFFDSFVIIFVVTVFLAALDFWVVKNVSGRILVGLRWWNEINDQGESIWKFESLDQESLARMNKKDSWLFWWTLYLTAVAWIFLGIFSLIRFQADYLLVVGVCLSLSIANIVGFTKCRKDAKKQLQAFATQTIASRMTSTMQSAFSVI
;
A
#
# COMPACT_ATOMS: atom_id res chain seq x y z
N MET A 1 -22.77 13.53 33.73
CA MET A 1 -21.83 14.16 32.77
C MET A 1 -20.97 13.04 32.22
N ASP A 2 -21.31 12.51 31.05
CA ASP A 2 -20.59 11.40 30.43
C ASP A 2 -19.21 11.86 29.95
N LEU A 3 -18.16 11.46 30.67
CA LEU A 3 -16.75 11.83 30.42
C LEU A 3 -15.99 10.73 29.67
N ASN A 4 -16.61 10.06 28.69
CA ASN A 4 -15.89 9.07 27.88
C ASN A 4 -16.52 8.82 26.51
N GLN A 5 -16.72 9.88 25.73
CA GLN A 5 -16.76 9.68 24.28
C GLN A 5 -15.34 9.26 23.84
N PRO A 6 -15.16 8.11 23.15
CA PRO A 6 -13.87 7.82 22.55
C PRO A 6 -13.54 9.00 21.63
N PRO A 7 -12.31 9.56 21.70
CA PRO A 7 -11.94 10.69 20.86
C PRO A 7 -12.30 10.32 19.44
N GLY A 8 -13.16 11.12 18.80
CA GLY A 8 -13.63 10.83 17.45
C GLY A 8 -12.43 10.49 16.60
N GLU A 9 -12.32 9.23 16.15
CA GLU A 9 -11.18 8.74 15.37
C GLU A 9 -11.13 9.56 14.08
N ASN A 10 -10.44 10.68 14.09
CA ASN A 10 -10.25 11.50 12.91
C ASN A 10 -9.01 10.98 12.16
N TYR A 11 -8.88 11.32 10.89
CA TYR A 11 -7.66 11.01 10.14
C TYR A 11 -6.48 11.74 10.78
N ALA A 12 -5.39 11.03 11.08
CA ALA A 12 -4.19 11.64 11.65
C ALA A 12 -3.42 12.42 10.58
N ASN A 13 -3.49 11.97 9.31
CA ASN A 13 -2.80 12.58 8.18
C ASN A 13 -3.78 12.94 7.04
N PRO A 14 -4.72 13.89 7.25
CA PRO A 14 -5.79 14.18 6.29
C PRO A 14 -5.26 14.66 4.93
N LYS A 15 -4.17 15.43 4.91
CA LYS A 15 -3.53 15.90 3.68
C LYS A 15 -2.99 14.72 2.85
N THR A 16 -2.30 13.79 3.49
CA THR A 16 -1.74 12.61 2.83
C THR A 16 -2.85 11.70 2.31
N CYS A 17 -3.91 11.49 3.09
CA CYS A 17 -5.09 10.74 2.64
C CYS A 17 -5.73 11.39 1.40
N LEU A 18 -5.89 12.71 1.40
CA LEU A 18 -6.44 13.45 0.26
C LEU A 18 -5.59 13.25 -1.00
N PHE A 19 -4.27 13.49 -0.91
CA PHE A 19 -3.38 13.29 -2.06
C PHE A 19 -3.36 11.84 -2.54
N HIS A 20 -3.38 10.88 -1.62
CA HIS A 20 -3.43 9.45 -1.94
C HIS A 20 -4.64 9.07 -2.80
N VAL A 21 -5.81 9.63 -2.49
CA VAL A 21 -7.04 9.41 -3.28
C VAL A 21 -7.02 10.25 -4.56
N LEU A 22 -6.57 11.51 -4.48
CA LEU A 22 -6.61 12.45 -5.59
C LEU A 22 -5.74 12.02 -6.77
N PHE A 23 -4.53 11.49 -6.53
CA PHE A 23 -3.67 11.02 -7.63
C PHE A 23 -4.30 9.83 -8.39
N LYS A 24 -4.99 8.94 -7.68
CA LYS A 24 -5.70 7.80 -8.29
C LYS A 24 -6.93 8.22 -9.04
N ALA A 25 -7.75 9.05 -8.40
CA ALA A 25 -8.95 9.61 -9.00
C ALA A 25 -8.58 10.45 -10.23
N GLY A 26 -7.48 11.21 -10.18
CA GLY A 26 -6.99 12.01 -11.31
C GLY A 26 -6.58 11.15 -12.50
N ALA A 27 -5.82 10.07 -12.29
CA ALA A 27 -5.45 9.15 -13.37
C ALA A 27 -6.68 8.46 -14.00
N LEU A 28 -7.63 7.99 -13.18
CA LEU A 28 -8.87 7.37 -13.66
C LEU A 28 -9.78 8.36 -14.38
N ALA A 29 -9.99 9.54 -13.80
CA ALA A 29 -10.82 10.58 -14.38
C ALA A 29 -10.24 11.08 -15.70
N PHE A 30 -8.92 11.29 -15.77
CA PHE A 30 -8.26 11.66 -17.02
C PHE A 30 -8.47 10.58 -18.08
N TYR A 31 -8.26 9.30 -17.77
CA TYR A 31 -8.49 8.22 -18.72
C TYR A 31 -9.94 8.21 -19.26
N ILE A 32 -10.94 8.27 -18.37
CA ILE A 32 -12.36 8.23 -18.74
C ILE A 32 -12.77 9.47 -19.56
N LEU A 33 -12.39 10.66 -19.10
CA LEU A 33 -12.71 11.90 -19.81
C LEU A 33 -11.97 11.97 -21.14
N SER A 34 -10.73 11.47 -21.19
CA SER A 34 -9.95 11.54 -22.41
C SER A 34 -10.51 10.67 -23.54
N ALA A 35 -11.14 9.55 -23.19
CA ALA A 35 -11.90 8.73 -24.14
C ALA A 35 -13.15 9.45 -24.71
N LEU A 36 -13.60 10.55 -24.09
CA LEU A 36 -14.76 11.33 -24.56
C LEU A 36 -14.38 12.58 -25.36
N PHE A 37 -13.19 13.15 -25.10
CA PHE A 37 -12.82 14.48 -25.62
C PHE A 37 -11.57 14.50 -26.51
N PHE A 38 -10.72 13.47 -26.48
CA PHE A 38 -9.47 13.44 -27.26
C PHE A 38 -9.44 12.26 -28.22
N ASP A 39 -9.04 12.52 -29.48
CA ASP A 39 -8.88 11.47 -30.50
C ASP A 39 -7.44 10.96 -30.61
N SER A 40 -6.47 11.66 -30.01
CA SER A 40 -5.05 11.29 -30.10
C SER A 40 -4.67 10.25 -29.05
N PHE A 41 -4.56 8.99 -29.47
CA PHE A 41 -4.11 7.89 -28.61
C PHE A 41 -2.78 8.18 -27.91
N VAL A 42 -1.81 8.78 -28.61
CA VAL A 42 -0.48 9.06 -28.05
C VAL A 42 -0.57 10.00 -26.84
N ILE A 43 -1.40 11.05 -26.93
CA ILE A 43 -1.60 11.99 -25.80
C ILE A 43 -2.27 11.26 -24.62
N ILE A 44 -3.31 10.48 -24.90
CA ILE A 44 -4.02 9.70 -23.87
C ILE A 44 -3.04 8.75 -23.16
N PHE A 45 -2.24 8.02 -23.93
CA PHE A 45 -1.27 7.07 -23.42
C PHE A 45 -0.22 7.78 -22.53
N VAL A 46 0.48 8.79 -23.06
CA VAL A 46 1.59 9.45 -22.38
C VAL A 46 1.12 10.09 -21.08
N VAL A 47 0.01 10.84 -21.11
CA VAL A 47 -0.49 11.55 -19.93
C VAL A 47 -1.04 10.58 -18.90
N THR A 48 -1.79 9.55 -19.30
CA THR A 48 -2.32 8.56 -18.36
C THR A 48 -1.20 7.77 -17.68
N VAL A 49 -0.20 7.31 -18.45
CA VAL A 49 0.94 6.57 -17.90
C VAL A 49 1.77 7.46 -16.97
N PHE A 50 1.95 8.74 -17.31
CA PHE A 50 2.64 9.69 -16.44
C PHE A 50 1.89 9.90 -15.11
N LEU A 51 0.57 10.11 -15.16
CA LEU A 51 -0.25 10.21 -13.94
C LEU A 51 -0.22 8.92 -13.11
N ALA A 52 -0.26 7.76 -13.76
CA ALA A 52 -0.14 6.46 -13.08
C ALA A 52 1.24 6.26 -12.44
N ALA A 53 2.31 6.75 -13.07
CA ALA A 53 3.67 6.72 -12.51
C ALA A 53 3.82 7.65 -11.30
N LEU A 54 3.22 8.85 -11.35
CA LEU A 54 3.16 9.76 -10.21
C LEU A 54 2.38 9.13 -9.05
N ASP A 55 1.21 8.56 -9.32
CA ASP A 55 0.43 7.82 -8.31
C ASP A 55 1.27 6.68 -7.72
N PHE A 56 1.88 5.86 -8.57
CA PHE A 56 2.74 4.75 -8.14
C PHE A 56 3.83 5.24 -7.19
N TRP A 57 4.52 6.33 -7.54
CA TRP A 57 5.59 6.90 -6.73
C TRP A 57 5.08 7.45 -5.40
N VAL A 58 3.97 8.20 -5.41
CA VAL A 58 3.36 8.77 -4.20
C VAL A 58 2.92 7.67 -3.25
N VAL A 59 2.32 6.60 -3.77
CA VAL A 59 1.88 5.45 -2.96
C VAL A 59 3.08 4.73 -2.36
N LYS A 60 4.10 4.46 -3.19
CA LYS A 60 5.30 3.75 -2.76
C LYS A 60 6.13 4.52 -1.73
N ASN A 61 6.32 5.82 -1.93
CA ASN A 61 7.30 6.60 -1.16
C ASN A 61 6.72 7.51 -0.08
N VAL A 62 5.49 7.99 -0.25
CA VAL A 62 4.86 8.95 0.67
C VAL A 62 3.75 8.28 1.47
N SER A 63 2.72 7.79 0.78
CA SER A 63 1.53 7.21 1.42
C SER A 63 1.88 5.95 2.20
N GLY A 64 2.71 5.07 1.62
CA GLY A 64 3.17 3.85 2.28
C GLY A 64 3.90 4.11 3.60
N ARG A 65 4.74 5.15 3.64
CA ARG A 65 5.51 5.49 4.85
C ARG A 65 4.65 6.17 5.90
N ILE A 66 3.76 7.08 5.51
CA ILE A 66 3.00 7.92 6.44
C ILE A 66 1.72 7.21 6.93
N LEU A 67 0.98 6.54 6.04
CA LEU A 67 -0.34 5.96 6.37
C LEU A 67 -0.26 4.54 6.92
N VAL A 68 0.77 3.78 6.54
CA VAL A 68 0.95 2.39 6.97
C VAL A 68 2.33 2.07 7.51
N GLY A 69 3.28 3.00 7.51
CA GLY A 69 4.61 2.75 8.07
C GLY A 69 5.36 1.62 7.38
N LEU A 70 5.08 1.35 6.11
CA LEU A 70 5.70 0.27 5.34
C LEU A 70 6.55 0.84 4.22
N ARG A 71 7.65 0.15 3.92
CA ARG A 71 8.55 0.51 2.82
C ARG A 71 9.07 -0.75 2.13
N TRP A 72 9.09 -0.72 0.81
CA TRP A 72 9.65 -1.79 0.00
C TRP A 72 10.48 -1.24 -1.15
N TRP A 73 11.52 -1.96 -1.52
CA TRP A 73 12.33 -1.69 -2.69
C TRP A 73 12.98 -2.97 -3.21
N ASN A 74 13.58 -2.87 -4.39
CA ASN A 74 14.28 -3.97 -5.02
C ASN A 74 15.76 -3.58 -5.12
N GLU A 75 16.64 -4.45 -4.67
CA GLU A 75 18.09 -4.33 -4.77
C GLU A 75 18.62 -5.45 -5.65
N ILE A 76 19.67 -5.18 -6.41
CA ILE A 76 20.40 -6.18 -7.18
C ILE A 76 21.63 -6.52 -6.36
N ASN A 77 21.81 -7.80 -6.02
CA ASN A 77 23.01 -8.24 -5.30
C ASN A 77 24.23 -8.31 -6.23
N ASP A 78 25.40 -8.58 -5.66
CA ASP A 78 26.65 -8.70 -6.41
C ASP A 78 26.62 -9.84 -7.43
N GLN A 79 25.70 -10.80 -7.26
CA GLN A 79 25.43 -11.92 -8.13
C GLN A 79 24.43 -11.60 -9.25
N GLY A 80 23.90 -10.37 -9.31
CA GLY A 80 22.92 -9.93 -10.31
C GLY A 80 21.47 -10.35 -10.02
N GLU A 81 21.18 -10.94 -8.87
CA GLU A 81 19.85 -11.39 -8.47
C GLU A 81 19.02 -10.26 -7.83
N SER A 82 17.74 -10.23 -8.18
CA SER A 82 16.76 -9.24 -7.70
C SER A 82 16.25 -9.61 -6.30
N ILE A 83 16.77 -8.96 -5.27
CA ILE A 83 16.37 -9.13 -3.86
C ILE A 83 15.33 -8.07 -3.48
N TRP A 84 14.18 -8.53 -2.99
CA TRP A 84 13.14 -7.65 -2.47
C TRP A 84 13.37 -7.39 -0.99
N LYS A 85 13.56 -6.11 -0.63
CA LYS A 85 13.70 -5.66 0.75
C LYS A 85 12.37 -5.08 1.24
N PHE A 86 11.97 -5.49 2.43
CA PHE A 86 10.73 -5.06 3.07
C PHE A 86 11.06 -4.54 4.46
N GLU A 87 10.60 -3.33 4.76
CA GLU A 87 10.83 -2.62 6.02
C GLU A 87 9.48 -2.14 6.57
N SER A 88 9.34 -2.18 7.88
CA SER A 88 8.20 -1.63 8.60
C SER A 88 8.68 -0.85 9.82
N LEU A 89 7.89 0.13 10.25
CA LEU A 89 8.14 0.83 11.51
C LEU A 89 8.19 -0.14 12.70
N ASP A 90 8.86 0.30 13.77
CA ASP A 90 8.93 -0.46 15.03
C ASP A 90 7.55 -0.65 15.67
N GLN A 91 7.44 -1.66 16.53
CA GLN A 91 6.19 -2.15 17.10
C GLN A 91 5.39 -1.06 17.82
N GLU A 92 6.04 -0.24 18.64
CA GLU A 92 5.36 0.87 19.33
C GLU A 92 4.83 1.91 18.34
N SER A 93 5.59 2.16 17.27
CA SER A 93 5.23 3.15 16.25
C SER A 93 4.08 2.64 15.37
N LEU A 94 4.08 1.35 15.00
CA LEU A 94 2.96 0.73 14.28
C LEU A 94 1.68 0.68 15.12
N ALA A 95 1.80 0.38 16.42
CA ALA A 95 0.64 0.35 17.32
C ALA A 95 0.02 1.74 17.54
N ARG A 96 0.83 2.80 17.45
CA ARG A 96 0.38 4.20 17.53
C ARG A 96 -0.19 4.73 16.21
N MET A 97 -0.07 4.00 15.10
CA MET A 97 -0.64 4.46 13.84
C MET A 97 -2.17 4.46 13.86
N ASN A 98 -2.74 5.45 13.18
CA ASN A 98 -4.18 5.59 13.08
C ASN A 98 -4.80 4.47 12.21
N LYS A 99 -5.77 3.74 12.77
CA LYS A 99 -6.42 2.62 12.08
C LYS A 99 -7.19 3.07 10.84
N LYS A 100 -7.79 4.27 10.87
CA LYS A 100 -8.53 4.82 9.72
C LYS A 100 -7.62 5.20 8.56
N ASP A 101 -6.44 5.76 8.83
CA ASP A 101 -5.44 6.10 7.80
C ASP A 101 -4.98 4.81 7.09
N SER A 102 -4.68 3.77 7.87
CA SER A 102 -4.30 2.46 7.33
C SER A 102 -5.43 1.82 6.53
N TRP A 103 -6.65 1.83 7.07
CA TRP A 103 -7.83 1.30 6.38
C TRP A 103 -8.08 2.00 5.03
N LEU A 104 -8.00 3.34 5.01
CA LEU A 104 -8.18 4.14 3.80
C LEU A 104 -7.12 3.80 2.76
N PHE A 105 -5.84 3.68 3.17
CA PHE A 105 -4.75 3.31 2.29
C PHE A 105 -5.03 1.97 1.59
N TRP A 106 -5.38 0.93 2.35
CA TRP A 106 -5.62 -0.41 1.78
C TRP A 106 -6.83 -0.43 0.87
N TRP A 107 -7.96 0.16 1.31
CA TRP A 107 -9.18 0.20 0.49
C TRP A 107 -8.97 0.97 -0.80
N THR A 108 -8.34 2.15 -0.73
CA THR A 108 -8.06 2.98 -1.90
C THR A 108 -7.15 2.25 -2.89
N LEU A 109 -6.15 1.51 -2.40
CA LEU A 109 -5.25 0.72 -3.22
C LEU A 109 -5.98 -0.42 -3.95
N TYR A 110 -6.83 -1.17 -3.26
CA TYR A 110 -7.60 -2.26 -3.86
C TYR A 110 -8.69 -1.75 -4.82
N LEU A 111 -9.44 -0.71 -4.42
CA LEU A 111 -10.49 -0.11 -5.27
C LEU A 111 -9.93 0.39 -6.59
N THR A 112 -8.75 0.98 -6.58
CA THR A 112 -8.12 1.49 -7.80
C THR A 112 -7.71 0.36 -8.73
N ALA A 113 -7.17 -0.74 -8.21
CA ALA A 113 -6.88 -1.92 -9.02
C ALA A 113 -8.16 -2.54 -9.61
N VAL A 114 -9.23 -2.65 -8.82
CA VAL A 114 -10.54 -3.14 -9.29
C VAL A 114 -11.10 -2.24 -10.38
N ALA A 115 -11.00 -0.91 -10.23
CA ALA A 115 -11.44 0.04 -11.24
C ALA A 115 -10.68 -0.15 -12.57
N TRP A 116 -9.35 -0.30 -12.51
CA TRP A 116 -8.55 -0.58 -13.71
C TRP A 116 -8.90 -1.92 -14.35
N ILE A 117 -9.15 -2.98 -13.57
CA ILE A 117 -9.60 -4.27 -14.10
C ILE A 117 -10.93 -4.12 -14.82
N PHE A 118 -11.89 -3.42 -14.22
CA PHE A 118 -13.21 -3.19 -14.82
C PHE A 118 -13.11 -2.42 -16.14
N LEU A 119 -12.30 -1.36 -16.18
CA LEU A 119 -12.01 -0.61 -17.41
C LEU A 119 -11.31 -1.48 -18.47
N GLY A 120 -10.41 -2.37 -18.05
CA GLY A 120 -9.75 -3.33 -18.93
C GLY A 120 -10.73 -4.31 -19.56
N ILE A 121 -11.66 -4.87 -18.79
CA ILE A 121 -12.72 -5.75 -19.29
C ILE A 121 -13.61 -4.99 -20.28
N PHE A 122 -13.98 -3.74 -19.97
CA PHE A 122 -14.76 -2.91 -20.89
C PHE A 122 -14.02 -2.65 -22.21
N SER A 123 -12.72 -2.34 -22.15
CA SER A 123 -11.85 -2.15 -23.32
C SER A 123 -11.73 -3.42 -24.17
N LEU A 124 -11.69 -4.60 -23.54
CA LEU A 124 -11.67 -5.89 -24.22
C LEU A 124 -12.97 -6.14 -25.00
N ILE A 125 -14.13 -5.88 -24.37
CA ILE A 125 -15.44 -6.04 -25.03
C ILE A 125 -15.58 -5.09 -26.22
N ARG A 126 -15.01 -3.89 -26.14
CA ARG A 126 -14.98 -2.89 -27.21
C ARG A 126 -13.96 -3.17 -28.32
N PHE A 127 -13.15 -4.24 -28.22
CA PHE A 127 -12.05 -4.57 -29.15
C PHE A 127 -11.06 -3.42 -29.40
N GLN A 128 -10.86 -2.56 -28.41
CA GLN A 128 -9.92 -1.43 -28.50
C GLN A 128 -8.57 -1.83 -27.89
N ALA A 129 -7.68 -2.40 -28.71
CA ALA A 129 -6.37 -2.91 -28.27
C ALA A 129 -5.45 -1.81 -27.70
N ASP A 130 -5.50 -0.61 -28.26
CA ASP A 130 -4.67 0.52 -27.84
C ASP A 130 -4.96 0.94 -26.38
N TYR A 131 -6.24 1.00 -26.03
CA TYR A 131 -6.70 1.32 -24.67
C TYR A 131 -6.37 0.22 -23.66
N LEU A 132 -6.30 -1.04 -24.12
CA LEU A 132 -5.90 -2.17 -23.30
C LEU A 132 -4.43 -2.06 -22.86
N LEU A 133 -3.54 -1.55 -23.72
CA LEU A 133 -2.13 -1.33 -23.37
C LEU A 133 -1.98 -0.33 -22.23
N VAL A 134 -2.73 0.78 -22.27
CA VAL A 134 -2.75 1.79 -21.19
C VAL A 134 -3.20 1.16 -19.87
N VAL A 135 -4.31 0.40 -19.90
CA VAL A 135 -4.82 -0.28 -18.71
C VAL A 135 -3.82 -1.30 -18.18
N GLY A 136 -3.15 -2.06 -19.06
CA GLY A 136 -2.13 -3.03 -18.68
C GLY A 136 -0.98 -2.41 -17.89
N VAL A 137 -0.47 -1.25 -18.34
CA VAL A 137 0.57 -0.50 -17.62
C VAL A 137 0.07 -0.03 -16.25
N CYS A 138 -1.11 0.59 -16.19
CA CYS A 138 -1.68 1.09 -14.93
C CYS A 138 -1.96 -0.03 -13.93
N LEU A 139 -2.43 -1.18 -14.43
CA LEU A 139 -2.71 -2.35 -13.61
C LEU A 139 -1.42 -2.97 -13.07
N SER A 140 -0.37 -3.09 -13.87
CA SER A 140 0.91 -3.64 -13.42
C SER A 140 1.54 -2.80 -12.31
N LEU A 141 1.52 -1.47 -12.42
CA LEU A 141 1.98 -0.55 -11.37
C LEU A 141 1.13 -0.67 -10.10
N SER A 142 -0.20 -0.76 -10.24
CA SER A 142 -1.12 -0.95 -9.11
C SER A 142 -0.86 -2.27 -8.38
N ILE A 143 -0.70 -3.37 -9.12
CA ILE A 143 -0.40 -4.70 -8.58
C ILE A 143 0.97 -4.70 -7.89
N ALA A 144 1.99 -4.06 -8.47
CA ALA A 144 3.32 -3.99 -7.86
C ALA A 144 3.26 -3.34 -6.46
N ASN A 145 2.49 -2.26 -6.30
CA ASN A 145 2.25 -1.66 -4.98
C ASN A 145 1.49 -2.60 -4.05
N ILE A 146 0.38 -3.21 -4.50
CA ILE A 146 -0.39 -4.17 -3.69
C ILE A 146 0.50 -5.29 -3.18
N VAL A 147 1.26 -5.93 -4.07
CA VAL A 147 2.13 -7.06 -3.73
C VAL A 147 3.25 -6.61 -2.79
N GLY A 148 3.91 -5.49 -3.09
CA GLY A 148 4.99 -4.94 -2.27
C GLY A 148 4.53 -4.67 -0.83
N PHE A 149 3.45 -3.93 -0.66
CA PHE A 149 2.91 -3.63 0.67
C PHE A 149 2.34 -4.86 1.37
N THR A 150 1.71 -5.79 0.64
CA THR A 150 1.19 -7.03 1.24
C THR A 150 2.33 -7.89 1.77
N LYS A 151 3.46 -7.97 1.05
CA LYS A 151 4.67 -8.66 1.51
C LYS A 151 5.28 -7.96 2.73
N CYS A 152 5.40 -6.63 2.72
CA CYS A 152 5.81 -5.86 3.92
C CYS A 152 4.96 -6.20 5.14
N ARG A 153 3.64 -6.16 4.99
CA ARG A 153 2.71 -6.40 6.10
C ARG A 153 2.83 -7.82 6.65
N LYS A 154 3.02 -8.81 5.76
CA LYS A 154 3.24 -10.21 6.15
C LYS A 154 4.56 -10.36 6.90
N ASP A 155 5.63 -9.74 6.42
CA ASP A 155 6.95 -9.80 7.05
C ASP A 155 6.95 -9.14 8.42
N ALA A 156 6.41 -7.93 8.54
CA ALA A 156 6.22 -7.22 9.80
C ALA A 156 5.44 -8.06 10.83
N LYS A 157 4.38 -8.76 10.39
CA LYS A 157 3.59 -9.64 11.27
C LYS A 157 4.40 -10.85 11.74
N LYS A 158 5.26 -11.42 10.89
CA LYS A 158 6.13 -12.55 11.28
C LYS A 158 7.20 -12.12 12.29
N GLN A 159 7.84 -10.97 12.07
CA GLN A 159 8.83 -10.42 13.00
C GLN A 159 8.20 -10.17 14.38
N LEU A 160 6.98 -9.62 14.41
CA LEU A 160 6.21 -9.45 15.65
C LEU A 160 5.93 -10.78 16.36
N GLN A 161 5.46 -11.81 15.63
CA GLN A 161 5.18 -13.11 16.22
C GLN A 161 6.46 -13.75 16.81
N ALA A 162 7.59 -13.62 16.12
CA ALA A 162 8.88 -14.11 16.60
C ALA A 162 9.32 -13.40 17.89
N PHE A 163 9.24 -12.05 17.93
CA PHE A 163 9.60 -11.27 19.13
C PHE A 163 8.70 -11.58 20.33
N ALA A 164 7.38 -11.71 20.11
CA ALA A 164 6.44 -12.09 21.15
C ALA A 164 6.75 -13.48 21.72
N THR A 165 7.07 -14.44 20.84
CA THR A 165 7.44 -15.81 21.25
C THR A 165 8.74 -15.81 22.07
N GLN A 166 9.77 -15.08 21.63
CA GLN A 166 11.04 -14.96 22.35
C GLN A 166 10.87 -14.27 23.72
N THR A 167 10.06 -13.22 23.81
CA THR A 167 9.79 -12.50 25.07
C THR A 167 9.00 -13.35 26.05
N ILE A 168 8.02 -14.13 25.56
CA ILE A 168 7.27 -15.06 26.40
C ILE A 168 8.18 -16.19 26.87
N ALA A 169 8.99 -16.76 25.98
CA ALA A 169 9.95 -17.82 26.33
C ALA A 169 10.96 -17.34 27.38
N SER A 170 11.53 -16.13 27.24
CA SER A 170 12.47 -15.59 28.23
C SER A 170 11.83 -15.30 29.59
N ARG A 171 10.55 -14.86 29.62
CA ARG A 171 9.78 -14.70 30.86
C ARG A 171 9.42 -16.03 31.51
N MET A 172 9.08 -17.05 30.73
CA MET A 172 8.82 -18.39 31.26
C MET A 172 10.09 -19.02 31.83
N THR A 173 11.22 -18.94 31.11
CA THR A 173 12.51 -19.46 31.58
C THR A 173 12.97 -18.77 32.86
N SER A 174 12.84 -17.44 32.96
CA SER A 174 13.18 -16.71 34.19
C SER A 174 12.24 -17.01 35.36
N THR A 175 10.96 -17.24 35.11
CA THR A 175 10.00 -17.69 36.14
C THR A 175 10.31 -19.12 36.60
N MET A 176 10.68 -20.02 35.69
CA MET A 176 11.08 -21.38 36.05
C MET A 176 12.41 -21.40 36.81
N GLN A 177 13.43 -20.67 36.34
CA GLN A 177 14.72 -20.57 37.04
C GLN A 177 14.57 -20.01 38.46
N SER A 178 13.74 -18.98 38.64
CA SER A 178 13.45 -18.43 39.98
C SER A 178 12.64 -19.39 40.85
N ALA A 179 11.73 -20.18 40.28
CA ALA A 179 11.00 -21.21 41.02
C ALA A 179 11.90 -22.38 41.45
N PHE A 180 12.88 -22.77 40.63
CA PHE A 180 13.83 -23.84 40.94
C PHE A 180 15.00 -23.40 41.83
N SER A 181 15.33 -22.11 41.91
CA SER A 181 16.37 -21.59 42.82
C SER A 181 15.89 -21.39 44.27
N VAL A 182 14.61 -21.62 44.55
CA VAL A 182 13.99 -21.45 45.89
C VAL A 182 13.80 -22.81 46.60
N ILE A 183 14.14 -23.93 45.94
CA ILE A 183 14.18 -25.29 46.51
C ILE A 183 15.64 -25.70 46.68
#